data_AF-A0A820HKP3-F1
#
_entry.id   AF-A0A820HKP3-F1
#
_cell.length_a   1.000
_cell.length_b   1.000
_cell.length_c   1.000
_cell.angle_alpha   90.00
_cell.angle_beta   90.00
_cell.angle_gamma   90.00
#
_symmetry.space_group_name_H-M   'P 1'
#
loop_
_entity.id
_entity.type
_entity.pdbx_description
1 polymer ?
#
loop_
_entity_poly.entity_id
_entity_poly.type
_entity_poly.pdbx_seq_one_letter_code
_entity_poly.pdbx_strand_id
1 'polypeptide(L)'
;ERACTYASEKSNFFASAQCLGYNLEKGIKLTNDICYPSEDIILQQTEKMIQKSKLTVLYIAADGNHMLDKFQKHFMKKYDIKIIKYERPSNQSEGEAAHIDLYILSIAKNAIVNCPSTFSAFAKRQRDRFDKSTDFWGIDNDKLINEQNSDL
;
A
#
# COMPACT_ATOMS: atom_id res chain seq x y z
N GLU A 1 -1.87 8.39 -11.70
CA GLU A 1 -1.50 9.79 -11.39
C GLU A 1 -2.61 10.79 -11.72
N ARG A 2 -2.91 11.11 -12.99
CA ARG A 2 -3.90 12.17 -13.33
C ARG A 2 -5.29 12.02 -12.72
N ALA A 3 -5.77 10.79 -12.54
CA ALA A 3 -7.08 10.58 -11.93
C ALA A 3 -7.14 11.11 -10.48
N CYS A 4 -6.02 11.08 -9.75
CA CYS A 4 -5.95 11.50 -8.35
C CYS A 4 -6.09 13.02 -8.15
N THR A 5 -5.94 13.84 -9.20
CA THR A 5 -6.21 15.29 -9.09
C THR A 5 -7.65 15.59 -8.73
N TYR A 6 -8.57 14.65 -8.98
CA TYR A 6 -10.00 14.75 -8.66
C TYR A 6 -10.40 13.93 -7.44
N ALA A 7 -9.43 13.35 -6.70
CA ALA A 7 -9.71 12.42 -5.61
C ALA A 7 -10.44 13.08 -4.44
N SER A 8 -10.08 14.33 -4.09
CA SER A 8 -10.70 15.08 -2.99
C SER A 8 -12.13 15.55 -3.27
N GLU A 9 -12.55 15.54 -4.54
CA GLU A 9 -13.88 15.99 -4.96
C GLU A 9 -14.95 14.89 -4.85
N LYS A 10 -14.54 13.62 -4.66
CA LYS A 10 -15.44 12.46 -4.66
C LYS A 10 -15.33 11.66 -3.37
N SER A 11 -16.47 11.35 -2.76
CA SER A 11 -16.53 10.43 -1.61
C SER A 11 -16.22 8.98 -2.01
N ASN A 12 -16.65 8.58 -3.21
CA ASN A 12 -16.43 7.26 -3.79
C ASN A 12 -15.59 7.37 -5.07
N PHE A 13 -14.39 6.79 -5.04
CA PHE A 13 -13.41 6.88 -6.11
C PHE A 13 -12.76 5.51 -6.33
N PHE A 14 -13.13 4.84 -7.43
CA PHE A 14 -12.69 3.48 -7.73
C PHE A 14 -12.90 2.54 -6.53
N ALA A 15 -11.83 1.93 -6.00
CA ALA A 15 -11.91 1.01 -4.87
C ALA A 15 -11.77 1.69 -3.50
N SER A 16 -11.88 3.02 -3.40
CA SER A 16 -11.62 3.76 -2.15
C SER A 16 -12.43 3.28 -0.94
N ALA A 17 -13.63 2.73 -1.18
CA ALA A 17 -14.45 2.13 -0.13
C ALA A 17 -13.72 1.04 0.68
N GLN A 18 -12.68 0.38 0.14
CA GLN A 18 -11.90 -0.62 0.89
C GLN A 18 -11.17 -0.01 2.11
N CYS A 19 -10.77 1.26 2.03
CA CYS A 19 -10.08 1.95 3.11
C CYS A 19 -10.92 3.02 3.79
N LEU A 20 -11.96 3.56 3.14
CA LEU A 20 -12.82 4.61 3.70
C LEU A 20 -14.17 4.09 4.22
N GLY A 21 -14.60 2.92 3.73
CA GLY A 21 -15.98 2.44 3.83
C GLY A 21 -16.88 2.99 2.72
N TYR A 22 -18.02 2.35 2.48
CA TYR A 22 -18.96 2.72 1.40
C TYR A 22 -19.66 4.07 1.65
N ASN A 23 -19.85 4.43 2.90
CA ASN A 23 -20.46 5.69 3.35
C ASN A 23 -19.52 6.48 4.26
N LEU A 24 -18.21 6.34 4.07
CA LEU A 24 -17.18 6.96 4.92
C LEU A 24 -17.27 6.54 6.39
N GLU A 25 -17.67 5.29 6.66
CA GLU A 25 -17.87 4.76 8.02
C GLU A 25 -16.58 4.77 8.85
N LYS A 26 -15.41 4.88 8.19
CA LYS A 26 -14.11 4.96 8.87
C LYS A 26 -13.71 6.38 9.24
N GLY A 27 -14.51 7.40 8.92
CA GLY A 27 -14.25 8.81 9.25
C GLY A 27 -13.10 9.46 8.46
N ILE A 28 -12.51 8.73 7.51
CA ILE A 28 -11.38 9.18 6.69
C ILE A 28 -11.92 9.73 5.37
N LYS A 29 -11.45 10.91 4.95
CA LYS A 29 -11.73 11.46 3.62
C LYS A 29 -10.65 11.06 2.64
N LEU A 30 -11.03 10.84 1.39
CA LEU A 30 -10.06 10.60 0.32
C LEU A 30 -9.24 11.87 0.08
N THR A 31 -7.92 11.79 0.33
CA THR A 31 -6.98 12.86 0.02
C THR A 31 -6.11 12.49 -1.17
N ASN A 32 -5.41 13.49 -1.73
CA ASN A 32 -4.42 13.21 -2.76
C ASN A 32 -3.30 12.30 -2.24
N ASP A 33 -2.88 12.45 -0.97
CA ASP A 33 -1.86 11.60 -0.36
C ASP A 33 -2.30 10.12 -0.21
N ILE A 34 -3.60 9.86 -0.02
CA ILE A 34 -4.16 8.51 -0.01
C ILE A 34 -4.22 7.92 -1.44
N CYS A 35 -4.51 8.77 -2.43
CA CYS A 35 -4.66 8.34 -3.82
C CYS A 35 -3.31 8.17 -4.54
N TYR A 36 -2.40 9.12 -4.32
CA TYR A 36 -1.11 9.25 -4.96
C TYR A 36 -0.08 9.77 -3.94
N PRO A 37 0.37 8.89 -3.03
CA PRO A 37 1.27 9.27 -1.93
C PRO A 37 2.60 9.81 -2.47
N SER A 38 3.16 10.78 -1.76
CA SER A 38 4.52 11.27 -2.03
C SER A 38 5.57 10.20 -1.70
N GLU A 39 6.76 10.36 -2.27
CA GLU A 39 7.90 9.48 -1.96
C GLU A 39 8.18 9.44 -0.44
N ASP A 40 8.06 10.58 0.24
CA ASP A 40 8.30 10.68 1.69
C ASP A 40 7.28 9.87 2.49
N ILE A 41 5.99 9.91 2.11
CA ILE A 41 4.94 9.11 2.76
C ILE A 41 5.25 7.61 2.57
N ILE A 42 5.60 7.21 1.35
CA ILE A 42 5.95 5.82 1.03
C ILE A 42 7.13 5.35 1.89
N LEU A 43 8.22 6.14 1.94
CA LEU A 43 9.41 5.79 2.72
C LEU A 43 9.12 5.76 4.22
N GLN A 44 8.40 6.75 4.77
CA GLN A 44 8.10 6.81 6.20
C GLN A 44 7.21 5.64 6.66
N GLN A 45 6.10 5.37 5.96
CA GLN A 45 5.21 4.27 6.34
C GLN A 45 5.88 2.91 6.13
N THR A 46 6.72 2.75 5.12
CA THR A 46 7.53 1.54 4.95
C THR A 46 8.52 1.36 6.10
N GLU A 47 9.21 2.43 6.54
CA GLU A 47 10.14 2.38 7.67
C GLU A 47 9.43 1.94 8.95
N LYS A 48 8.27 2.54 9.25
CA LYS A 48 7.41 2.14 10.39
C LYS A 48 7.07 0.65 10.33
N MET A 49 6.68 0.14 9.16
CA MET A 49 6.35 -1.28 8.97
C MET A 49 7.57 -2.20 9.17
N ILE A 50 8.73 -1.83 8.64
CA ILE A 50 9.99 -2.58 8.82
C ILE A 50 10.32 -2.70 10.30
N GLN A 51 10.24 -1.59 11.05
CA GLN A 51 10.53 -1.56 12.49
C GLN A 51 9.51 -2.37 13.30
N LYS A 52 8.21 -2.16 13.07
CA LYS A 52 7.11 -2.83 13.80
C LYS A 52 7.12 -4.34 13.59
N SER A 53 7.42 -4.78 12.37
CA SER A 53 7.30 -6.19 11.97
C SER A 53 8.62 -6.96 11.86
N LYS A 54 9.76 -6.30 12.06
CA LYS A 54 11.12 -6.85 11.90
C LYS A 54 11.28 -7.58 10.56
N LEU A 55 10.94 -6.90 9.47
CA LEU A 55 10.93 -7.48 8.12
C LEU A 55 12.36 -7.70 7.61
N THR A 56 12.59 -8.86 6.98
CA THR A 56 13.86 -9.20 6.32
C THR A 56 13.78 -9.08 4.80
N VAL A 57 12.57 -9.00 4.23
CA VAL A 57 12.35 -8.84 2.79
C VAL A 57 11.26 -7.80 2.56
N LEU A 58 11.55 -6.83 1.69
CA LEU A 58 10.61 -5.87 1.14
C LEU A 58 10.38 -6.20 -0.35
N TYR A 59 9.16 -6.59 -0.68
CA TYR A 59 8.74 -6.78 -2.07
C TYR A 59 7.98 -5.54 -2.57
N ILE A 60 8.31 -5.06 -3.76
CA ILE A 60 7.70 -3.88 -4.38
C ILE A 60 7.02 -4.29 -5.68
N ALA A 61 5.71 -4.08 -5.74
CA ALA A 61 4.91 -4.13 -6.96
C ALA A 61 4.55 -2.70 -7.38
N ALA A 62 4.85 -2.33 -8.62
CA ALA A 62 4.47 -1.04 -9.18
C ALA A 62 4.12 -1.17 -10.68
N ASP A 63 3.18 -0.35 -11.14
CA ASP A 63 2.80 -0.23 -12.55
C ASP A 63 3.81 0.60 -13.37
N GLY A 64 4.66 1.38 -12.70
CA GLY A 64 5.73 2.18 -13.31
C GLY A 64 7.00 2.22 -12.47
N ASN A 65 7.18 3.30 -11.70
CA ASN A 65 8.39 3.50 -10.91
C ASN A 65 8.39 2.66 -9.62
N HIS A 66 9.33 1.73 -9.51
CA HIS A 66 9.49 0.87 -8.34
C HIS A 66 10.33 1.50 -7.20
N MET A 67 10.88 2.71 -7.42
CA MET A 67 11.67 3.45 -6.42
C MET A 67 12.84 2.67 -5.79
N LEU A 68 13.37 1.65 -6.47
CA LEU A 68 14.38 0.73 -5.91
C LEU A 68 15.58 1.49 -5.32
N ASP A 69 16.15 2.43 -6.06
CA ASP A 69 17.29 3.23 -5.60
C ASP A 69 16.99 4.02 -4.32
N LYS A 70 15.79 4.57 -4.22
CA LYS A 70 15.35 5.34 -3.04
C LYS A 70 15.23 4.43 -1.83
N PHE A 71 14.54 3.29 -2.01
CA PHE A 71 14.39 2.28 -0.98
C PHE A 71 15.74 1.71 -0.52
N GLN A 72 16.62 1.37 -1.44
CA GLN A 72 17.95 0.83 -1.12
C GLN A 72 18.80 1.85 -0.35
N LYS A 73 18.86 3.11 -0.83
CA LYS A 73 19.59 4.19 -0.15
C LYS A 73 19.04 4.48 1.24
N HIS A 74 17.72 4.44 1.42
CA HIS A 74 17.07 4.79 2.68
C HIS A 74 17.15 3.66 3.72
N PHE A 75 17.10 2.38 3.29
CA PHE A 75 16.95 1.24 4.21
C PHE A 75 18.16 0.33 4.38
N MET A 76 18.92 0.00 3.32
CA MET A 76 19.92 -1.07 3.40
C MET A 76 21.14 -0.75 4.29
N LYS A 77 21.36 0.53 4.63
CA LYS A 77 22.39 0.94 5.60
C LYS A 77 21.92 0.86 7.05
N LYS A 78 20.61 0.83 7.27
CA LYS A 78 19.97 0.88 8.60
C LYS A 78 19.43 -0.48 9.04
N TYR A 79 19.00 -1.29 8.08
CA TYR A 79 18.30 -2.56 8.32
C TYR A 79 18.91 -3.66 7.46
N ASP A 80 19.01 -4.86 8.04
CA ASP A 80 19.33 -6.08 7.29
C ASP A 80 18.08 -6.55 6.53
N ILE A 81 17.80 -5.88 5.39
CA ILE A 81 16.61 -6.11 4.58
C ILE A 81 16.97 -6.28 3.11
N LYS A 82 16.39 -7.31 2.48
CA LYS A 82 16.48 -7.53 1.05
C LYS A 82 15.33 -6.82 0.34
N ILE A 83 15.64 -5.96 -0.63
CA ILE A 83 14.64 -5.22 -1.40
C ILE A 83 14.56 -5.85 -2.79
N ILE A 84 13.36 -6.29 -3.18
CA ILE A 84 13.13 -7.05 -4.41
C ILE A 84 11.88 -6.55 -5.14
N LYS A 85 11.88 -6.72 -6.46
CA LYS A 85 10.70 -6.68 -7.32
C LYS A 85 10.71 -7.91 -8.21
N TYR A 86 9.56 -8.22 -8.81
CA TYR A 86 9.55 -9.23 -9.86
C TYR A 86 10.22 -8.68 -11.13
N GLU A 87 11.23 -9.39 -11.63
CA GLU A 87 11.88 -9.07 -12.88
C GLU A 87 11.17 -9.82 -14.00
N ARG A 88 10.29 -9.10 -14.71
CA ARG A 88 9.48 -9.64 -15.80
C ARG A 88 10.38 -10.14 -16.95
N PRO A 89 10.29 -11.43 -17.35
CA PRO A 89 10.92 -11.93 -18.56
C PRO A 89 10.41 -11.22 -19.83
N SER A 90 11.26 -11.06 -20.84
CA SER A 90 10.90 -10.34 -22.08
C SER A 90 9.76 -11.00 -22.88
N ASN A 91 9.54 -12.30 -22.69
CA ASN A 91 8.49 -13.08 -23.35
C ASN A 91 7.17 -13.10 -22.56
N GLN A 92 7.10 -12.44 -21.41
CA GLN A 92 5.91 -12.39 -20.58
C GLN A 92 5.15 -11.07 -20.78
N SER A 93 3.84 -11.16 -20.91
CA SER A 93 2.96 -9.99 -21.00
C SER A 93 2.87 -9.23 -19.67
N GLU A 94 2.44 -7.97 -19.73
CA GLU A 94 2.16 -7.16 -18.53
C GLU A 94 1.12 -7.81 -17.61
N GLY A 95 0.06 -8.38 -18.18
CA GLY A 95 -0.98 -9.05 -17.40
C GLY A 95 -0.45 -10.28 -16.64
N GLU A 96 0.39 -11.09 -17.26
CA GLU A 96 0.99 -12.26 -16.60
C GLU A 96 1.94 -11.85 -15.46
N ALA A 97 2.74 -10.81 -15.66
CA ALA A 97 3.59 -10.27 -14.60
C ALA A 97 2.75 -9.72 -13.43
N ALA A 98 1.67 -9.02 -13.75
CA ALA A 98 0.77 -8.44 -12.77
C ALA A 98 0.08 -9.50 -11.90
N HIS A 99 -0.21 -10.70 -12.43
CA HIS A 99 -0.72 -11.81 -11.61
C HIS A 99 0.27 -12.29 -10.55
N ILE A 100 1.58 -12.23 -10.84
CA ILE A 100 2.62 -12.60 -9.88
C ILE A 100 2.69 -11.57 -8.75
N ASP A 101 2.63 -10.28 -9.09
CA ASP A 101 2.51 -9.19 -8.10
C ASP A 101 1.29 -9.38 -7.20
N LEU A 102 0.10 -9.64 -7.79
CA LEU A 102 -1.12 -9.90 -7.02
C LEU A 102 -0.97 -11.08 -6.09
N TYR A 103 -0.37 -12.18 -6.56
CA TYR A 103 -0.14 -13.36 -5.75
C TYR A 103 0.76 -13.04 -4.55
N ILE A 104 1.91 -12.40 -4.79
CA ILE A 104 2.87 -12.06 -3.73
C ILE A 104 2.26 -11.10 -2.71
N LEU A 105 1.57 -10.04 -3.16
CA LEU A 105 0.87 -9.10 -2.28
C LEU A 105 -0.20 -9.80 -1.43
N SER A 106 -0.92 -10.76 -2.00
CA SER A 106 -1.98 -11.50 -1.32
C SER A 106 -1.45 -12.41 -0.21
N ILE A 107 -0.28 -13.02 -0.40
CA ILE A 107 0.27 -13.98 0.58
C ILE A 107 1.22 -13.35 1.61
N ALA A 108 1.74 -12.16 1.34
CA ALA A 108 2.71 -11.46 2.19
C ALA A 108 2.27 -11.39 3.67
N LYS A 109 3.22 -11.37 4.61
CA LYS A 109 2.90 -11.27 6.04
C LYS A 109 2.15 -9.97 6.34
N ASN A 110 2.73 -8.84 5.93
CA ASN A 110 2.12 -7.53 5.98
C ASN A 110 2.09 -6.94 4.56
N ALA A 111 1.17 -6.03 4.29
CA ALA A 111 1.12 -5.28 3.04
C ALA A 111 0.70 -3.84 3.32
N ILE A 112 1.29 -2.89 2.58
CA ILE A 112 0.82 -1.52 2.46
C ILE A 112 0.42 -1.33 1.00
N VAL A 113 -0.83 -0.93 0.75
CA VAL A 113 -1.38 -0.88 -0.62
C VAL A 113 -2.06 0.45 -0.93
N ASN A 114 -2.37 0.70 -2.20
CA ASN A 114 -3.03 1.92 -2.62
C ASN A 114 -4.55 1.80 -2.45
N CYS A 115 -5.18 2.76 -1.76
CA CYS A 115 -6.60 2.67 -1.41
C CYS A 115 -7.56 2.74 -2.61
N PRO A 116 -7.46 3.69 -3.55
CA PRO A 116 -8.39 3.71 -4.68
C PRO A 116 -8.07 2.65 -5.75
N SER A 117 -6.89 2.04 -5.75
CA SER A 117 -6.50 1.03 -6.74
C SER A 117 -7.34 -0.25 -6.66
N THR A 118 -8.02 -0.59 -7.77
CA THR A 118 -8.74 -1.87 -7.92
C THR A 118 -7.78 -3.07 -7.98
N PHE A 119 -6.54 -2.86 -8.43
CA PHE A 119 -5.47 -3.85 -8.37
C PHE A 119 -5.13 -4.20 -6.92
N SER A 120 -4.94 -3.18 -6.07
CA SER A 120 -4.75 -3.37 -4.64
C SER A 120 -5.96 -4.03 -3.96
N ALA A 121 -7.18 -3.68 -4.40
CA ALA A 121 -8.41 -4.24 -3.87
C ALA A 121 -8.53 -5.76 -4.08
N PHE A 122 -7.94 -6.30 -5.16
CA PHE A 122 -7.88 -7.74 -5.38
C PHE A 122 -7.09 -8.42 -4.26
N ALA A 123 -5.86 -7.96 -4.00
CA ALA A 123 -5.01 -8.51 -2.94
C ALA A 123 -5.64 -8.30 -1.56
N LYS A 124 -6.20 -7.11 -1.28
CA LYS A 124 -6.89 -6.80 -0.02
C LYS A 124 -8.01 -7.79 0.29
N ARG A 125 -8.90 -8.07 -0.68
CA ARG A 125 -10.00 -9.02 -0.49
C ARG A 125 -9.51 -10.43 -0.17
N GLN A 126 -8.44 -10.88 -0.82
CA GLN A 126 -7.84 -12.17 -0.50
C GLN A 126 -7.23 -12.15 0.91
N ARG A 127 -6.49 -11.10 1.27
CA ARG A 127 -5.89 -10.94 2.60
C ARG A 127 -6.94 -10.96 3.70
N ASP A 128 -8.06 -10.26 3.50
CA ASP A 128 -9.19 -10.22 4.44
C ASP A 128 -9.79 -11.61 4.66
N ARG A 129 -9.92 -12.41 3.60
CA ARG A 129 -10.44 -13.78 3.72
C ARG A 129 -9.57 -14.67 4.61
N PHE A 130 -8.29 -14.35 4.75
CA PHE A 130 -7.29 -15.07 5.54
C PHE A 130 -6.79 -14.28 6.76
N ASP A 131 -7.55 -13.28 7.22
CA ASP A 131 -7.26 -12.46 8.40
C ASP A 131 -5.84 -11.83 8.40
N LYS A 132 -5.34 -11.47 7.21
CA LYS A 132 -4.04 -10.82 7.04
C LYS A 132 -4.20 -9.29 7.09
N SER A 133 -3.40 -8.65 7.94
CA SER A 133 -3.38 -7.19 8.09
C SER A 133 -3.00 -6.48 6.77
N THR A 134 -3.66 -5.37 6.46
CA THR A 134 -3.32 -4.55 5.29
C THR A 134 -3.45 -3.08 5.66
N ASP A 135 -2.37 -2.34 5.47
CA ASP A 135 -2.32 -0.90 5.64
C ASP A 135 -2.50 -0.20 4.29
N PHE A 136 -2.81 1.10 4.34
CA PHE A 136 -2.99 1.93 3.16
C PHE A 136 -2.07 3.14 3.22
N TRP A 137 -1.50 3.51 2.06
CA TRP A 137 -0.69 4.72 1.97
C TRP A 137 -1.50 5.96 2.36
N GLY A 138 -0.85 6.91 3.04
CA GLY A 138 -1.48 8.16 3.49
C GLY A 138 -2.47 8.01 4.65
N ILE A 139 -2.69 6.79 5.17
CA ILE A 139 -3.55 6.53 6.33
C ILE A 139 -2.69 6.05 7.50
N ASP A 140 -2.70 6.80 8.60
CA ASP A 140 -2.01 6.43 9.84
C ASP A 140 -2.97 5.67 10.78
N ASN A 141 -3.01 4.34 10.63
CA ASN A 141 -3.88 3.47 11.42
C ASN A 141 -3.61 3.57 12.94
N ASP A 142 -2.36 3.83 13.34
CA ASP A 142 -2.01 3.95 14.77
C ASP A 142 -2.63 5.23 15.37
N LYS A 143 -2.74 6.33 14.61
CA LYS A 143 -3.44 7.54 15.05
C LYS A 143 -4.95 7.34 15.17
N LEU A 144 -5.56 6.69 14.18
CA LEU A 144 -7.00 6.44 14.17
C LEU A 144 -7.45 5.58 15.37
N ILE A 145 -6.66 4.58 15.75
CA ILE A 145 -6.93 3.75 16.93
C ILE A 145 -6.80 4.57 18.21
N ASN A 146 -5.79 5.44 18.31
CA ASN A 146 -5.58 6.27 19.49
C ASN A 146 -6.68 7.32 19.67
N GLU A 147 -7.16 7.92 18.57
CA GLU A 147 -8.28 8.88 18.59
C GLU A 147 -9.59 8.20 19.02
N GLN A 148 -9.87 6.99 18.51
CA GLN A 148 -11.04 6.20 18.93
C GLN A 148 -10.99 5.79 20.41
N ASN A 149 -9.80 5.54 20.96
CA ASN A 149 -9.63 5.20 22.37
C ASN A 149 -9.63 6.43 23.30
N SER A 150 -9.38 7.64 22.80
CA SER A 150 -9.45 8.87 23.59
C SER A 150 -10.87 9.44 23.71
N ASP A 151 -11.79 8.98 22.86
CA ASP A 151 -13.20 9.35 22.86
C ASP A 151 -14.08 8.41 23.73
N LEU A 152 -13.46 7.46 24.44
CA LEU A 152 -14.07 6.51 25.40
C LEU A 152 -13.61 6.81 26.83
#